data_AF-A0A1I7CKQ2-F1
#
_entry.id   AF-A0A1I7CKQ2-F1
#
_cell.length_a   1.000
_cell.length_b   1.000
_cell.length_c   1.000
_cell.angle_alpha   90.00
_cell.angle_beta   90.00
_cell.angle_gamma   90.00
#
_symmetry.space_group_name_H-M   'P 1'
#
loop_
_entity.id
_entity.type
_entity.pdbx_description
1 polymer ?
#
loop_
_entity_poly.entity_id
_entity_poly.type
_entity_poly.pdbx_seq_one_letter_code
_entity_poly.pdbx_strand_id
1 'polypeptide(L)'
;MTNQNSTHEGENALTETTRKPPSMEMLWNDDGTLNAELSGDFERIKSAISNSDVSSGLVVQIAALGSYGNRVDERAANFTLGFVDAMRPKNAADALLLTQMAATHQAMMMMARRLNHVENIPQQDSAERALNKLGRTFAAQMVALRQYRSKGQQTIRVERVTVQDGGQAIVGSVETGGRDREEK
;
A
#
# COMPACT_ATOMS: atom_id res chain seq x y z
N MET A 1 15.57 58.80 11.64
CA MET A 1 14.27 58.90 12.34
C MET A 1 13.22 58.38 11.38
N THR A 2 13.19 57.05 11.16
CA THR A 2 12.39 56.06 11.88
C THR A 2 10.94 56.06 11.39
N ASN A 3 10.71 55.20 10.40
CA ASN A 3 9.42 54.74 9.97
C ASN A 3 8.95 53.66 10.96
N GLN A 4 7.85 53.90 11.69
CA GLN A 4 7.16 52.88 12.47
C GLN A 4 5.66 53.14 12.36
N ASN A 5 5.01 52.39 11.48
CA ASN A 5 3.59 52.14 11.56
C ASN A 5 3.42 50.61 11.65
N SER A 6 3.25 50.11 12.87
CA SER A 6 2.95 48.71 13.19
C SER A 6 1.57 48.64 13.82
N THR A 7 0.62 47.99 13.17
CA THR A 7 -0.62 47.35 13.69
C THR A 7 -1.50 47.10 12.46
N HIS A 8 -2.07 45.94 12.13
CA HIS A 8 -2.36 44.69 12.82
C HIS A 8 -2.30 43.56 11.79
N GLU A 9 -1.33 42.65 11.90
CA GLU A 9 -1.44 41.30 11.34
C GLU A 9 -1.04 40.32 12.44
N GLY A 10 -1.87 40.31 13.50
CA GLY A 10 -1.77 39.37 14.60
C GLY A 10 -2.92 38.38 14.51
N GLU A 11 -2.55 37.10 14.47
CA GLU A 11 -3.33 35.97 14.98
C GLU A 11 -4.55 35.53 14.16
N ASN A 12 -4.27 34.84 13.05
CA ASN A 12 -5.02 33.61 12.78
C ASN A 12 -4.13 32.53 12.16
N ALA A 13 -2.99 32.27 12.80
CA ALA A 13 -2.30 31.01 12.63
C ALA A 13 -3.08 29.97 13.45
N LEU A 14 -4.11 29.39 12.83
CA LEU A 14 -4.71 28.15 13.29
C LEU A 14 -3.58 27.20 13.62
N THR A 15 -3.49 26.81 14.89
CA THR A 15 -2.58 25.77 15.37
C THR A 15 -2.90 24.51 14.59
N GLU A 16 -2.16 24.25 13.51
CA GLU A 16 -2.10 22.94 12.88
C GLU A 16 -1.53 22.00 13.95
N THR A 17 -2.42 21.33 14.67
CA THR A 17 -2.02 20.29 15.61
C THR A 17 -1.33 19.23 14.76
N THR A 18 0.00 19.16 14.84
CA THR A 18 0.77 18.17 14.10
C THR A 18 0.31 16.79 14.52
N ARG A 19 -0.43 16.11 13.63
CA ARG A 19 -0.98 14.78 13.87
C ARG A 19 0.16 13.82 14.24
N LYS A 20 0.15 13.28 15.45
CA LYS A 20 1.07 12.20 15.84
C LYS A 20 0.68 10.93 15.08
N PRO A 21 1.58 10.31 14.29
CA PRO A 21 1.26 9.10 13.53
C PRO A 21 0.91 7.93 14.46
N PRO A 22 0.20 6.91 13.95
CA PRO A 22 -0.09 5.71 14.74
C PRO A 22 1.22 4.99 15.06
N SER A 23 1.35 4.60 16.32
CA SER A 23 2.50 3.88 16.84
C SER A 23 2.05 2.88 17.90
N MET A 24 2.89 1.91 18.16
CA MET A 24 2.73 1.00 19.27
C MET A 24 4.04 0.82 20.03
N GLU A 25 3.91 0.70 21.34
CA GLU A 25 4.97 0.26 22.23
C GLU A 25 4.70 -1.19 22.63
N MET A 26 5.74 -2.01 22.68
CA MET A 26 5.62 -3.45 22.86
C MET A 26 6.46 -3.93 24.04
N LEU A 27 5.79 -4.56 25.00
CA LEU A 27 6.42 -5.09 26.21
C LEU A 27 6.13 -6.59 26.32
N TRP A 28 7.20 -7.38 26.32
CA TRP A 28 7.13 -8.78 26.72
C TRP A 28 7.21 -8.86 28.23
N ASN A 29 6.21 -9.49 28.83
CA ASN A 29 6.16 -9.72 30.26
C ASN A 29 6.76 -11.08 30.61
N ASP A 30 7.17 -11.24 31.86
CA ASP A 30 7.74 -12.47 32.41
C ASP A 30 6.76 -13.66 32.39
N ASP A 31 5.46 -13.39 32.35
CA ASP A 31 4.39 -14.40 32.24
C ASP A 31 4.17 -14.93 30.81
N GLY A 32 4.99 -14.47 29.85
CA GLY A 32 4.91 -14.87 28.45
C GLY A 32 3.83 -14.14 27.65
N THR A 33 3.21 -13.10 28.21
CA THR A 33 2.27 -12.24 27.49
C THR A 33 2.98 -11.09 26.79
N LEU A 34 2.44 -10.69 25.65
CA LEU A 34 2.84 -9.50 24.92
C LEU A 34 1.80 -8.40 25.14
N ASN A 35 2.19 -7.34 25.82
CA ASN A 35 1.41 -6.11 25.90
C ASN A 35 1.81 -5.18 24.76
N ALA A 36 0.82 -4.70 24.03
CA ALA A 36 1.00 -3.67 23.02
C ALA A 36 0.15 -2.45 23.38
N GLU A 37 0.80 -1.33 23.68
CA GLU A 37 0.14 -0.06 23.94
C GLU A 37 0.09 0.77 22.66
N LEU A 38 -1.12 1.10 22.20
CA LEU A 38 -1.33 1.87 20.98
C LEU A 38 -1.37 3.36 21.32
N SER A 39 -0.60 4.18 20.60
CA SER A 39 -0.61 5.63 20.79
C SER A 39 -0.56 6.40 19.46
N GLY A 40 -0.98 7.66 19.49
CA GLY A 40 -1.09 8.50 18.29
C GLY A 40 -2.45 8.35 17.58
N ASP A 41 -2.54 8.93 16.39
CA ASP A 41 -3.78 8.99 15.62
C ASP A 41 -3.93 7.76 14.71
N PHE A 42 -4.99 6.98 14.94
CA PHE A 42 -5.36 5.81 14.14
C PHE A 42 -6.57 6.06 13.22
N GLU A 43 -7.07 7.29 13.11
CA GLU A 43 -8.33 7.61 12.42
C GLU A 43 -8.32 7.20 10.96
N ARG A 44 -7.19 7.31 10.26
CA ARG A 44 -7.07 6.85 8.87
C ARG A 44 -7.25 5.33 8.72
N ILE A 45 -6.77 4.56 9.69
CA ILE A 45 -6.88 3.10 9.69
C ILE A 45 -8.27 2.68 10.18
N LYS A 46 -8.77 3.29 11.25
CA LYS A 46 -10.10 3.03 11.82
C LYS A 46 -11.22 3.35 10.83
N SER A 47 -11.16 4.51 10.18
CA SER A 47 -12.18 4.92 9.19
C SER A 47 -12.23 3.99 7.97
N ALA A 48 -11.11 3.35 7.61
CA ALA A 48 -11.07 2.37 6.54
C ALA A 48 -11.66 1.01 6.95
N ILE A 49 -11.60 0.65 8.23
CA ILE A 49 -12.00 -0.66 8.74
C ILE A 49 -13.23 -0.52 9.65
N SER A 50 -14.39 -0.68 9.02
CA SER A 50 -15.72 -0.92 9.61
C SER A 50 -15.77 -1.65 10.94
N ASN A 51 -15.16 -2.84 10.87
CA ASN A 51 -15.40 -3.94 11.78
C ASN A 51 -14.27 -3.99 12.82
N SER A 52 -14.66 -3.96 14.10
CA SER A 52 -13.72 -3.94 15.23
C SER A 52 -12.81 -5.16 15.26
N ASP A 53 -13.31 -6.35 14.90
CA ASP A 53 -12.54 -7.59 14.92
C ASP A 53 -11.47 -7.60 13.84
N VAL A 54 -11.80 -7.08 12.65
CA VAL A 54 -10.82 -6.91 11.57
C VAL A 54 -9.77 -5.87 11.95
N SER A 55 -10.18 -4.75 12.56
CA SER A 55 -9.25 -3.70 12.98
C SER A 55 -8.30 -4.18 14.08
N SER A 56 -8.85 -4.82 15.13
CA SER A 56 -8.08 -5.40 16.22
C SER A 56 -7.18 -6.53 15.71
N GLY A 57 -7.71 -7.43 14.89
CA GLY A 57 -6.96 -8.53 14.29
C GLY A 57 -5.79 -8.03 13.44
N LEU A 58 -5.98 -6.96 12.67
CA LEU A 58 -4.91 -6.34 11.87
C LEU A 58 -3.78 -5.82 12.76
N VAL A 59 -4.11 -5.07 13.81
CA VAL A 59 -3.10 -4.53 14.74
C VAL A 59 -2.33 -5.65 15.44
N VAL A 60 -3.02 -6.70 15.89
CA VAL A 60 -2.39 -7.88 16.50
C VAL A 60 -1.47 -8.59 15.51
N GLN A 61 -1.87 -8.75 14.25
CA GLN A 61 -1.04 -9.36 13.21
C GLN A 61 0.22 -8.52 12.93
N ILE A 62 0.10 -7.19 12.94
CA ILE A 62 1.25 -6.30 12.78
C ILE A 62 2.21 -6.42 13.96
N ALA A 63 1.70 -6.46 15.20
CA ALA A 63 2.51 -6.67 16.40
C ALA A 63 3.27 -8.01 16.33
N ALA A 64 2.59 -9.06 15.91
CA ALA A 64 3.12 -10.42 15.85
C ALA A 64 4.03 -10.68 14.63
N LEU A 65 4.21 -9.73 13.71
CA LEU A 65 4.98 -9.92 12.48
C LEU A 65 6.46 -10.25 12.76
N GLY A 66 7.02 -9.62 13.80
CA GLY A 66 8.40 -9.85 14.24
C GLY A 66 9.45 -9.45 13.22
N SER A 67 10.68 -9.92 13.46
CA SER A 67 11.81 -9.77 12.54
C SER A 67 12.76 -10.95 12.66
N TYR A 68 13.83 -10.97 11.87
CA TYR A 68 14.78 -12.08 11.94
C TYR A 68 15.40 -12.19 13.34
N GLY A 69 15.20 -13.34 13.97
CA GLY A 69 15.69 -13.62 15.33
C GLY A 69 14.79 -13.10 16.45
N ASN A 70 13.75 -12.34 16.14
CA ASN A 70 12.85 -11.75 17.14
C ASN A 70 11.39 -12.11 16.85
N ARG A 71 10.72 -12.72 17.83
CA ARG A 71 9.30 -13.11 17.70
C ARG A 71 8.37 -11.90 17.55
N VAL A 72 8.78 -10.75 18.11
CA VAL A 72 8.16 -9.45 17.89
C VAL A 72 9.25 -8.44 17.63
N ASP A 73 8.94 -7.37 16.92
CA ASP A 73 9.87 -6.28 16.69
C ASP A 73 9.05 -4.99 16.57
N GLU A 74 9.12 -4.17 17.61
CA GLU A 74 8.38 -2.90 17.69
C GLU A 74 8.68 -1.97 16.51
N ARG A 75 9.94 -1.92 16.06
CA ARG A 75 10.32 -1.06 14.92
C ARG A 75 9.74 -1.61 13.63
N ALA A 76 9.73 -2.92 13.46
CA ALA A 76 9.11 -3.57 12.31
C ALA A 76 7.59 -3.37 12.28
N ALA A 77 6.94 -3.45 13.44
CA ALA A 77 5.51 -3.21 13.60
C ALA A 77 5.16 -1.74 13.31
N ASN A 78 5.91 -0.80 13.89
CA ASN A 78 5.73 0.64 13.66
C ASN A 78 6.02 1.04 12.21
N PHE A 79 6.98 0.41 11.53
CA PHE A 79 7.17 0.59 10.09
C PHE A 79 5.91 0.21 9.30
N THR A 80 5.30 -0.93 9.63
CA THR A 80 4.08 -1.40 8.97
C THR A 80 2.89 -0.48 9.24
N LEU A 81 2.67 -0.08 10.50
CA LEU A 81 1.63 0.89 10.87
C LEU A 81 1.81 2.23 10.13
N GLY A 82 3.03 2.76 10.14
CA GLY A 82 3.36 4.01 9.46
C GLY A 82 3.16 3.93 7.95
N PHE A 83 3.52 2.81 7.33
CA PHE A 83 3.30 2.59 5.89
C PHE A 83 1.80 2.57 5.55
N VAL A 84 1.00 1.81 6.29
CA VAL A 84 -0.46 1.74 6.07
C VAL A 84 -1.08 3.13 6.25
N ASP A 85 -0.74 3.84 7.32
CA ASP A 85 -1.24 5.19 7.59
C ASP A 85 -0.86 6.22 6.51
N ALA A 86 0.39 6.18 6.04
CA ALA A 86 0.89 7.03 4.97
C ALA A 86 0.16 6.76 3.64
N MET A 87 -0.23 5.52 3.39
CA MET A 87 -0.93 5.09 2.19
C MET A 87 -2.43 5.40 2.19
N ARG A 88 -2.98 5.87 3.32
CA ARG A 88 -4.36 6.33 3.51
C ARG A 88 -5.38 5.30 2.98
N PRO A 89 -5.57 4.17 3.69
CA PRO A 89 -6.44 3.10 3.22
C PRO A 89 -7.86 3.63 3.01
N LYS A 90 -8.52 3.20 1.93
CA LYS A 90 -9.89 3.62 1.59
C LYS A 90 -10.95 2.68 2.16
N ASN A 91 -10.58 1.44 2.45
CA ASN A 91 -11.45 0.40 2.98
C ASN A 91 -10.62 -0.75 3.57
N ALA A 92 -11.28 -1.75 4.14
CA ALA A 92 -10.63 -2.90 4.77
C ALA A 92 -9.74 -3.70 3.81
N ALA A 93 -10.17 -3.95 2.56
CA ALA A 93 -9.35 -4.69 1.60
C ALA A 93 -8.07 -3.92 1.25
N ASP A 94 -8.17 -2.60 1.11
CA ASP A 94 -7.03 -1.70 0.90
C ASP A 94 -6.06 -1.78 2.10
N ALA A 95 -6.55 -1.69 3.34
CA ALA A 95 -5.73 -1.79 4.55
C ALA A 95 -5.00 -3.14 4.68
N LEU A 96 -5.69 -4.25 4.39
CA LEU A 96 -5.10 -5.59 4.41
C LEU A 96 -4.02 -5.75 3.33
N LEU A 97 -4.28 -5.28 2.10
CA LEU A 97 -3.29 -5.34 1.02
C LEU A 97 -2.05 -4.49 1.34
N LEU A 98 -2.25 -3.28 1.86
CA LEU A 98 -1.14 -2.40 2.25
C LEU A 98 -0.28 -3.02 3.36
N THR A 99 -0.92 -3.69 4.33
CA THR A 99 -0.21 -4.41 5.40
C THR A 99 0.63 -5.56 4.82
N GLN A 100 0.06 -6.34 3.90
CA GLN A 100 0.81 -7.40 3.20
C GLN A 100 1.97 -6.83 2.39
N MET A 101 1.80 -5.67 1.76
CA MET A 101 2.87 -5.01 1.00
C MET A 101 4.03 -4.56 1.90
N ALA A 102 3.75 -4.01 3.08
CA ALA A 102 4.78 -3.67 4.06
C ALA A 102 5.55 -4.92 4.52
N ALA A 103 4.84 -6.01 4.85
CA ALA A 103 5.47 -7.28 5.24
C ALA A 103 6.33 -7.86 4.11
N THR A 104 5.83 -7.88 2.87
CA THR A 104 6.60 -8.30 1.68
C THR A 104 7.86 -7.46 1.52
N HIS A 105 7.76 -6.13 1.69
CA HIS A 105 8.90 -5.23 1.58
C HIS A 105 9.94 -5.50 2.66
N GLN A 106 9.54 -5.71 3.91
CA GLN A 106 10.47 -6.04 5.00
C GLN A 106 11.17 -7.38 4.75
N ALA A 107 10.44 -8.40 4.31
CA ALA A 107 11.03 -9.68 3.92
C ALA A 107 12.01 -9.51 2.76
N MET A 108 11.68 -8.67 1.78
CA MET A 108 12.56 -8.35 0.65
C MET A 108 13.85 -7.69 1.12
N MET A 109 13.77 -6.68 2.00
CA MET A 109 14.94 -6.02 2.58
C MET A 109 15.79 -6.97 3.43
N MET A 110 15.16 -7.92 4.13
CA MET A 110 15.88 -8.97 4.86
C MET A 110 16.64 -9.90 3.90
N MET A 111 16.04 -10.30 2.78
CA MET A 111 16.72 -11.14 1.78
C MET A 111 17.84 -10.37 1.08
N ALA A 112 17.66 -9.08 0.77
CA ALA A 112 18.71 -8.23 0.24
C ALA A 112 19.89 -8.11 1.21
N ARG A 113 19.61 -7.90 2.50
CA ARG A 113 20.65 -7.92 3.55
C ARG A 113 21.39 -9.26 3.57
N ARG A 114 20.67 -10.39 3.57
CA ARG A 114 21.32 -11.72 3.56
C ARG A 114 22.20 -11.90 2.33
N LEU A 115 21.71 -11.50 1.15
CA LEU A 115 22.45 -11.59 -0.11
C LEU A 115 23.77 -10.80 -0.08
N ASN A 116 23.79 -9.64 0.59
CA ASN A 116 25.00 -8.83 0.75
C ASN A 116 26.06 -9.44 1.71
N HIS A 117 25.71 -10.48 2.48
CA HIS A 117 26.57 -11.07 3.52
C HIS A 117 26.75 -12.58 3.34
N VAL A 118 26.69 -13.06 2.10
CA VAL A 118 26.81 -14.48 1.78
C VAL A 118 28.26 -14.94 1.89
N GLU A 119 28.47 -16.12 2.47
CA GLU A 119 29.80 -16.73 2.61
C GLU A 119 30.03 -17.87 1.62
N ASN A 120 28.95 -18.36 1.00
CA ASN A 120 28.97 -19.47 0.06
C ASN A 120 27.85 -19.38 -0.97
N ILE A 121 28.03 -20.12 -2.06
CA ILE A 121 27.11 -20.14 -3.21
C ILE A 121 25.69 -20.58 -2.79
N PRO A 122 25.47 -21.63 -1.97
CA PRO A 122 24.11 -22.00 -1.56
C PRO A 122 23.33 -20.89 -0.83
N GLN A 123 23.99 -20.10 0.03
CA GLN A 123 23.36 -18.95 0.69
C GLN A 123 23.00 -17.85 -0.31
N GLN A 124 23.91 -17.54 -1.24
CA GLN A 124 23.68 -16.58 -2.33
C GLN A 124 22.47 -16.96 -3.16
N ASP A 125 22.47 -18.19 -3.65
CA ASP A 125 21.41 -18.80 -4.42
C ASP A 125 20.05 -18.75 -3.71
N SER A 126 20.02 -19.07 -2.41
CA SER A 126 18.78 -19.03 -1.65
C SER A 126 18.26 -17.59 -1.45
N ALA A 127 19.15 -16.66 -1.11
CA ALA A 127 18.78 -15.27 -0.85
C ALA A 127 18.35 -14.53 -2.12
N GLU A 128 19.06 -14.72 -3.24
CA GLU A 128 18.71 -14.16 -4.56
C GLU A 128 17.33 -14.64 -5.00
N ARG A 129 17.08 -15.96 -4.96
CA ARG A 129 15.79 -16.52 -5.41
C ARG A 129 14.63 -16.00 -4.58
N ALA A 130 14.81 -15.90 -3.26
CA ALA A 130 13.79 -15.36 -2.37
C ALA A 130 13.54 -13.87 -2.64
N LEU A 131 14.60 -13.08 -2.79
CA LEU A 131 14.53 -11.66 -3.11
C LEU A 131 13.77 -11.42 -4.43
N ASN A 132 14.11 -12.16 -5.49
CA ASN A 132 13.47 -12.06 -6.80
C ASN A 132 11.97 -12.40 -6.73
N LYS A 133 11.61 -13.49 -6.03
CA LYS A 133 10.20 -13.87 -5.82
C LYS A 133 9.41 -12.78 -5.10
N LEU A 134 9.94 -12.25 -4.00
CA LEU A 134 9.31 -11.16 -3.26
C LEU A 134 9.20 -9.88 -4.10
N GLY A 135 10.23 -9.58 -4.92
CA GLY A 135 10.22 -8.47 -5.87
C GLY A 135 9.06 -8.56 -6.85
N ARG A 136 8.87 -9.73 -7.47
CA ARG A 136 7.73 -9.98 -8.37
C ARG A 136 6.39 -9.87 -7.66
N THR A 137 6.28 -10.40 -6.43
CA THR A 137 5.08 -10.26 -5.61
C THR A 137 4.76 -8.80 -5.31
N PHE A 138 5.75 -8.00 -4.91
CA PHE A 138 5.54 -6.59 -4.61
C PHE A 138 5.10 -5.79 -5.84
N ALA A 139 5.71 -6.06 -7.01
CA ALA A 139 5.28 -5.46 -8.27
C ALA A 139 3.82 -5.83 -8.62
N ALA A 140 3.43 -7.09 -8.43
CA ALA A 140 2.04 -7.53 -8.63
C ALA A 140 1.08 -6.87 -7.64
N GLN A 141 1.46 -6.72 -6.36
CA GLN A 141 0.68 -6.00 -5.36
C GLN A 141 0.48 -4.52 -5.74
N MET A 142 1.51 -3.85 -6.28
CA MET A 142 1.39 -2.48 -6.78
C MET A 142 0.39 -2.35 -7.94
N VAL A 143 0.42 -3.29 -8.89
CA VAL A 143 -0.55 -3.33 -10.00
C VAL A 143 -1.96 -3.58 -9.47
N ALA A 144 -2.13 -4.54 -8.55
CA ALA A 144 -3.41 -4.86 -7.92
C ALA A 144 -3.98 -3.66 -7.16
N LEU A 145 -3.14 -2.96 -6.37
CA LEU A 145 -3.53 -1.76 -5.63
C LEU A 145 -3.98 -0.64 -6.57
N ARG A 146 -3.21 -0.38 -7.64
CA ARG A 146 -3.58 0.61 -8.66
C ARG A 146 -4.92 0.26 -9.28
N GLN A 147 -5.08 -0.96 -9.79
CA GLN A 147 -6.31 -1.40 -10.44
C GLN A 147 -7.52 -1.34 -9.49
N TYR A 148 -7.33 -1.75 -8.23
CA TYR A 148 -8.37 -1.70 -7.21
C TYR A 148 -8.81 -0.27 -6.90
N ARG A 149 -7.87 0.68 -6.81
CA ARG A 149 -8.15 2.10 -6.58
C ARG A 149 -8.67 2.83 -7.82
N SER A 150 -8.42 2.32 -9.03
CA SER A 150 -8.82 2.90 -10.31
C SER A 150 -10.22 2.48 -10.80
N LYS A 151 -11.01 1.72 -10.01
CA LYS A 151 -12.33 1.17 -10.38
C LYS A 151 -13.45 2.18 -10.76
N GLY A 152 -13.13 3.43 -11.06
CA GLY A 152 -14.07 4.46 -11.52
C GLY A 152 -13.74 5.13 -12.87
N GLN A 153 -12.67 4.75 -13.57
CA GLN A 153 -12.31 5.36 -14.88
C GLN A 153 -12.66 4.48 -16.09
N GLN A 154 -13.77 3.74 -16.03
CA GLN A 154 -14.38 3.30 -17.28
C GLN A 154 -15.35 4.40 -17.72
N THR A 155 -14.82 5.45 -18.37
CA THR A 155 -15.66 6.48 -18.99
C THR A 155 -16.40 5.84 -20.16
N ILE A 156 -17.59 5.29 -19.90
CA ILE A 156 -18.51 4.89 -20.95
C ILE A 156 -19.04 6.19 -21.57
N ARG A 157 -18.40 6.64 -22.66
CA ARG A 157 -18.94 7.73 -23.48
C ARG A 157 -20.06 7.13 -24.34
N VAL A 158 -21.30 7.37 -23.94
CA VAL A 158 -22.47 6.97 -24.74
C VAL A 158 -22.61 7.93 -25.90
N GLU A 159 -22.15 7.52 -27.07
CA GLU A 159 -22.49 8.16 -28.34
C GLU A 159 -23.70 7.43 -28.92
N ARG A 160 -24.84 8.13 -29.04
CA ARG A 160 -26.02 7.57 -29.73
C ARG A 160 -25.75 7.61 -31.22
N VAL A 161 -25.56 6.45 -31.85
CA VAL A 161 -25.53 6.32 -33.31
C VAL A 161 -26.93 5.91 -33.77
N THR A 162 -27.59 6.76 -34.55
CA THR A 162 -28.85 6.40 -35.22
C THR A 162 -28.52 5.66 -36.51
N VAL A 163 -28.83 4.38 -36.55
CA VAL A 163 -28.72 3.58 -37.78
C VAL A 163 -30.04 3.75 -38.54
N GLN A 164 -29.96 4.32 -39.74
CA GLN A 164 -31.09 4.44 -40.67
C GLN A 164 -31.36 3.09 -41.35
N ASP A 165 -32.56 2.90 -41.89
CA ASP A 165 -32.91 1.67 -42.63
C ASP A 165 -31.87 1.36 -43.72
N GLY A 166 -31.26 0.17 -43.62
CA GLY A 166 -30.20 -0.30 -44.52
C GLY A 166 -28.76 -0.12 -44.02
N GLY A 167 -28.53 0.55 -42.88
CA GLY A 167 -27.19 0.64 -42.26
C GLY A 167 -26.88 -0.54 -41.34
N GLN A 168 -25.64 -1.04 -41.34
CA GLN A 168 -25.15 -2.02 -40.35
C GLN A 168 -23.96 -1.42 -39.58
N ALA A 169 -24.02 -1.49 -38.25
CA ALA A 169 -22.92 -1.10 -37.38
C ALA A 169 -22.29 -2.37 -36.77
N ILE A 170 -20.98 -2.52 -36.92
CA ILE A 170 -20.21 -3.61 -36.31
C ILE A 170 -19.61 -3.09 -35.00
N VAL A 171 -19.81 -3.80 -33.89
CA VAL A 171 -19.22 -3.48 -32.58
C VAL A 171 -18.24 -4.58 -32.20
N GLY A 172 -16.94 -4.27 -32.22
CA GLY A 172 -15.86 -5.21 -31.88
C GLY A 172 -14.53 -4.84 -32.55
N SER A 173 -13.43 -5.50 -32.16
CA SER A 173 -12.14 -5.33 -32.83
C SER A 173 -12.18 -5.91 -34.25
N VAL A 174 -12.01 -5.07 -35.27
CA VAL A 174 -12.01 -5.48 -36.68
C VAL A 174 -10.57 -5.61 -37.16
N GLU A 175 -10.13 -6.83 -37.48
CA GLU A 175 -8.91 -7.06 -38.26
C GLU A 175 -9.28 -7.15 -39.74
N THR A 176 -8.92 -6.14 -40.53
CA THR A 176 -9.12 -6.15 -41.98
C THR A 176 -7.97 -6.89 -42.67
N GLY A 177 -8.17 -8.19 -42.94
CA GLY A 177 -7.27 -8.98 -43.78
C GLY A 177 -7.40 -8.58 -45.25
N GLY A 178 -6.51 -7.71 -45.73
CA GLY A 178 -6.39 -7.37 -47.15
C GLY A 178 -5.94 -8.60 -47.96
N ARG A 179 -6.79 -9.06 -48.88
CA ARG A 179 -6.45 -10.10 -49.87
C ARG A 179 -5.97 -9.38 -51.12
N ASP A 180 -4.66 -9.29 -51.30
CA ASP A 180 -4.07 -8.92 -52.59
C ASP A 180 -4.38 -10.04 -53.59
N ARG A 181 -5.12 -9.71 -54.64
CA ARG A 181 -5.28 -10.55 -55.83
C ARG A 181 -4.12 -10.24 -56.77
N GLU A 182 -3.21 -11.19 -56.93
CA GLU A 182 -2.35 -11.28 -58.11
C GLU A 182 -3.23 -11.64 -59.32
N GLU A 183 -3.27 -10.75 -60.30
CA GLU A 183 -3.74 -11.04 -61.66
C GLU A 183 -2.53 -11.33 -62.57
N LYS A 184 -2.75 -12.28 -63.48
CA LYS A 184 -1.79 -12.89 -64.41
C LYS A 184 -1.17 -11.93 -65.42
#